data_AF-A0A9W8DAV9-F1
#
_entry.id   AF-A0A9W8DAV9-F1
#
_cell.length_a   1.000
_cell.length_b   1.000
_cell.length_c   1.000
_cell.angle_alpha   90.00
_cell.angle_beta   90.00
_cell.angle_gamma   90.00
#
_symmetry.space_group_name_H-M   'P 1'
#
loop_
_entity.id
_entity.type
_entity.pdbx_description
1 polymer ?
#
loop_
_entity_poly.entity_id
_entity_poly.type
_entity_poly.pdbx_seq_one_letter_code
_entity_poly.pdbx_strand_id
1 'polypeptide(L)'
;MGDINGDVWDLDHDDVTTERMIFERTQQKLKREFTNAGYRAGLDASKATTMQEGFDQGLTHSIPHGQTAGTVLGALVARRTVCQRLGTVCPPQVDALIMRLRALKHTQALSETATDNGPTTESFKALVEEANAVLHTVSE
;
A
#
# COMPACT_ATOMS: atom_id res chain seq x y z
N MET A 1 -18.63 50.46 69.27
CA MET A 1 -17.80 49.25 69.41
C MET A 1 -18.68 48.06 69.12
N GLY A 2 -18.44 47.36 68.02
CA GLY A 2 -19.21 46.20 67.58
C GLY A 2 -18.55 45.70 66.30
N ASP A 3 -17.62 44.76 66.47
CA ASP A 3 -16.69 44.30 65.45
C ASP A 3 -17.39 43.80 64.19
N ILE A 4 -17.08 44.45 63.07
CA ILE A 4 -17.30 43.95 61.72
C ILE A 4 -16.10 43.07 61.39
N ASN A 5 -16.06 41.88 61.98
CA ASN A 5 -15.19 40.80 61.53
C ASN A 5 -15.97 39.49 61.71
N GLY A 6 -17.05 39.38 60.94
CA GLY A 6 -17.55 38.07 60.55
C GLY A 6 -16.49 37.49 59.62
N ASP A 7 -15.73 36.55 60.14
CA ASP A 7 -14.70 35.84 59.41
C ASP A 7 -15.34 35.09 58.24
N VAL A 8 -15.34 35.75 57.07
CA VAL A 8 -15.79 35.18 55.79
C VAL A 8 -14.86 34.04 55.35
N TRP A 9 -13.73 33.87 56.03
CA TRP A 9 -12.68 32.90 55.72
C TRP A 9 -12.56 31.77 56.74
N ASP A 10 -13.59 31.51 57.56
CA ASP A 10 -13.70 30.27 58.36
C ASP A 10 -14.06 29.06 57.44
N LEU A 11 -13.28 28.91 56.37
CA LEU A 11 -13.37 27.92 55.29
C LEU A 11 -12.30 26.83 55.46
N ASP A 12 -11.78 26.67 56.68
CA ASP A 12 -10.56 25.90 56.94
C ASP A 12 -10.74 24.37 56.93
N HIS A 13 -11.94 23.84 56.61
CA HIS A 13 -12.15 22.39 56.65
C HIS A 13 -12.75 21.72 55.39
N ASP A 14 -13.43 22.46 54.51
CA ASP A 14 -14.16 21.86 53.38
C ASP A 14 -13.49 22.08 52.00
N ASP A 15 -12.48 22.94 51.90
CA ASP A 15 -11.85 23.28 50.62
C ASP A 15 -10.76 22.25 50.21
N VAL A 16 -9.88 21.88 51.14
CA VAL A 16 -8.76 20.95 50.87
C VAL A 16 -9.25 19.53 50.51
N THR A 17 -10.36 19.09 51.09
CA THR A 17 -10.95 17.77 50.79
C THR A 17 -11.64 17.78 49.42
N THR A 18 -12.32 18.86 49.08
CA THR A 18 -12.98 19.07 47.78
C THR A 18 -11.96 19.19 46.65
N GLU A 19 -10.92 19.99 46.83
CA GLU A 19 -9.80 20.11 45.87
C GLU A 19 -9.10 18.78 45.65
N ARG A 20 -8.86 18.00 46.71
CA ARG A 20 -8.27 16.66 46.60
C ARG A 20 -9.16 15.69 45.83
N MET A 21 -10.47 15.71 46.05
CA MET A 21 -11.41 14.89 45.29
C MET A 21 -11.48 15.30 43.81
N ILE A 22 -11.43 16.60 43.51
CA ILE A 22 -11.37 17.11 42.13
C ILE A 22 -10.05 16.71 41.47
N PHE A 23 -8.94 16.80 42.17
CA PHE A 23 -7.63 16.39 41.69
C PHE A 23 -7.58 14.89 41.39
N GLU A 24 -8.04 14.04 42.29
CA GLU A 24 -8.07 12.59 42.08
C GLU A 24 -8.98 12.21 40.89
N ARG A 25 -10.13 12.87 40.75
CA ARG A 25 -11.05 12.66 39.62
C ARG A 25 -10.46 13.12 38.29
N THR A 26 -9.79 14.27 38.28
CA THR A 26 -9.13 14.80 37.07
C THR A 26 -7.93 13.94 36.69
N GLN A 27 -7.11 13.50 37.64
CA GLN A 27 -6.02 12.56 37.38
C GLN A 27 -6.52 11.22 36.83
N GLN A 28 -7.59 10.65 37.39
CA GLN A 28 -8.17 9.42 36.88
C GLN A 28 -8.72 9.60 35.46
N LYS A 29 -9.36 10.74 35.17
CA LYS A 29 -9.84 11.09 33.83
C LYS A 29 -8.68 11.20 32.85
N LEU A 30 -7.63 11.95 33.21
CA LEU A 30 -6.42 12.12 32.40
C LEU A 30 -5.77 10.76 32.10
N LYS A 31 -5.61 9.91 33.13
CA LYS A 31 -5.04 8.57 32.99
C LYS A 31 -5.85 7.71 32.01
N ARG A 32 -7.18 7.73 32.11
CA ARG A 32 -8.06 7.00 31.17
C ARG A 32 -7.94 7.55 29.75
N GLU A 33 -7.89 8.87 29.59
CA GLU A 33 -7.72 9.51 28.28
C GLU A 33 -6.37 9.15 27.66
N PHE A 34 -5.27 9.19 28.43
CA PHE A 34 -3.95 8.77 27.96
C PHE A 34 -3.88 7.28 27.60
N THR A 35 -4.46 6.39 28.42
CA THR A 35 -4.49 4.95 28.11
C THR A 35 -5.32 4.67 26.85
N ASN A 36 -6.49 5.29 26.72
CA ASN A 36 -7.34 5.12 25.54
C ASN A 36 -6.69 5.72 24.29
N ALA A 37 -6.06 6.89 24.40
CA ALA A 37 -5.33 7.52 23.30
C ALA A 37 -4.13 6.67 22.88
N GLY A 38 -3.35 6.16 23.83
CA GLY A 38 -2.21 5.28 23.55
C GLY A 38 -2.63 3.96 22.90
N TYR A 39 -3.74 3.36 23.36
CA TYR A 39 -4.29 2.16 22.74
C TYR A 39 -4.75 2.40 21.30
N ARG A 40 -5.45 3.50 21.02
CA ARG A 40 -5.87 3.86 19.67
C ARG A 40 -4.67 4.15 18.76
N ALA A 41 -3.70 4.91 19.24
CA ALA A 41 -2.48 5.19 18.51
C ALA A 41 -1.69 3.91 18.20
N GLY A 42 -1.65 2.95 19.14
CA GLY A 42 -1.02 1.65 18.92
C GLY A 42 -1.74 0.80 17.85
N LEU A 43 -3.07 0.79 17.84
CA LEU A 43 -3.84 0.11 16.80
C LEU A 43 -3.64 0.74 15.42
N ASP A 44 -3.63 2.07 15.34
CA ASP A 44 -3.46 2.77 14.07
C ASP A 44 -2.03 2.60 13.54
N ALA A 45 -1.03 2.66 14.42
CA ALA A 45 0.36 2.36 14.07
C ALA A 45 0.51 0.92 13.56
N SER A 46 -0.07 -0.06 14.25
CA SER A 46 -0.01 -1.46 13.82
C SER A 46 -0.66 -1.69 12.45
N LYS A 47 -1.81 -1.06 12.18
CA LYS A 47 -2.46 -1.15 10.86
C LYS A 47 -1.60 -0.54 9.77
N ALA A 48 -1.00 0.62 10.04
CA ALA A 48 -0.10 1.28 9.10
C ALA A 48 1.12 0.41 8.81
N THR A 49 1.73 -0.20 9.84
CA THR A 49 2.85 -1.13 9.68
C THR A 49 2.45 -2.34 8.82
N THR A 50 1.34 -3.02 9.14
CA THR A 50 0.90 -4.18 8.36
C THR A 50 0.56 -3.81 6.91
N MET A 51 -0.02 -2.63 6.68
CA MET A 51 -0.29 -2.14 5.34
C MET A 51 1.01 -1.87 4.55
N GLN A 52 2.01 -1.27 5.21
CA GLN A 52 3.32 -1.02 4.61
C GLN A 52 4.04 -2.32 4.31
N GLU A 53 4.04 -3.29 5.23
CA GLU A 53 4.63 -4.61 5.00
C GLU A 53 3.99 -5.33 3.81
N GLY A 54 2.66 -5.28 3.69
CA GLY A 54 1.95 -5.85 2.55
C GLY A 54 2.29 -5.15 1.23
N PHE A 55 2.44 -3.82 1.25
CA PHE A 55 2.88 -3.05 0.09
C PHE A 55 4.32 -3.39 -0.30
N ASP A 56 5.25 -3.42 0.65
CA ASP A 56 6.66 -3.69 0.40
C ASP A 56 6.89 -5.10 -0.17
N GLN A 57 6.15 -6.09 0.34
CA GLN A 57 6.16 -7.45 -0.19
C GLN A 57 5.63 -7.49 -1.63
N GLY A 58 4.48 -6.85 -1.88
CA GLY A 58 3.90 -6.76 -3.22
C GLY A 58 4.80 -6.01 -4.21
N LEU A 59 5.42 -4.93 -3.76
CA LEU A 59 6.34 -4.14 -4.56
C LEU A 59 7.58 -4.96 -4.94
N THR A 60 8.20 -5.62 -3.95
CA THR A 60 9.38 -6.48 -4.15
C THR A 60 9.09 -7.58 -5.17
N HIS A 61 7.92 -8.20 -5.11
CA HIS A 61 7.52 -9.21 -6.07
C HIS A 61 7.21 -8.64 -7.46
N SER A 62 6.59 -7.45 -7.53
CA SER A 62 6.18 -6.84 -8.80
C SER A 62 7.32 -6.27 -9.64
N ILE A 63 8.41 -5.78 -9.02
CA ILE A 63 9.56 -5.16 -9.71
C ILE A 63 10.18 -6.07 -10.79
N PRO A 64 10.60 -7.31 -10.51
CA PRO A 64 11.22 -8.18 -11.52
C PRO A 64 10.25 -8.53 -12.66
N HIS A 65 8.96 -8.69 -12.36
CA HIS A 65 7.93 -8.93 -13.36
C HIS A 65 7.72 -7.71 -14.27
N GLY A 66 7.67 -6.50 -13.69
CA GLY A 66 7.57 -5.24 -14.43
C GLY A 66 8.78 -5.00 -15.33
N GLN A 67 9.99 -5.29 -14.85
CA GLN A 67 11.22 -5.19 -15.65
C GLN A 67 11.19 -6.14 -16.84
N THR A 68 10.79 -7.40 -16.61
CA THR A 68 10.71 -8.42 -17.66
C THR A 68 9.67 -8.03 -18.71
N ALA A 69 8.47 -7.62 -18.28
CA ALA A 69 7.40 -7.15 -19.16
C ALA A 69 7.84 -5.94 -20.01
N GLY A 70 8.50 -4.97 -19.38
CA GLY A 70 8.99 -3.77 -20.05
C GLY A 70 10.05 -4.09 -21.10
N THR A 71 10.97 -5.01 -20.79
CA THR A 71 12.04 -5.44 -21.70
C THR A 71 11.46 -6.12 -22.95
N VAL A 72 10.56 -7.09 -22.76
CA VAL A 72 9.90 -7.81 -23.86
C VAL A 72 9.05 -6.86 -24.71
N LEU A 73 8.28 -5.98 -24.07
CA LEU A 73 7.46 -4.99 -24.77
C LEU A 73 8.34 -4.03 -25.60
N GLY A 74 9.47 -3.58 -25.03
CA GLY A 74 10.45 -2.74 -25.72
C GLY A 74 11.01 -3.43 -26.96
N ALA A 75 11.39 -4.70 -26.84
CA ALA A 75 11.90 -5.50 -27.97
C ALA A 75 10.85 -5.69 -29.08
N LEU A 76 9.61 -6.01 -28.73
CA LEU A 76 8.51 -6.15 -29.70
C LEU A 76 8.19 -4.83 -30.42
N VAL A 77 8.17 -3.72 -29.69
CA VAL A 77 7.95 -2.38 -30.29
C VAL A 77 9.11 -2.01 -31.19
N ALA A 78 10.36 -2.24 -30.76
CA ALA A 78 11.54 -2.00 -31.59
C ALA A 78 11.46 -2.80 -32.89
N ARG A 79 11.14 -4.09 -32.82
CA ARG A 79 10.96 -4.95 -34.00
C ARG A 79 9.87 -4.42 -34.93
N ARG A 80 8.71 -4.02 -34.40
CA ARG A 80 7.64 -3.40 -35.20
C ARG A 80 8.15 -2.15 -35.93
N THR A 81 8.86 -1.26 -35.23
CA THR A 81 9.38 -0.03 -35.86
C THR A 81 10.42 -0.30 -36.94
N VAL A 82 11.27 -1.33 -36.75
CA VAL A 82 12.25 -1.76 -37.75
C VAL A 82 11.56 -2.32 -38.98
N CYS A 83 10.56 -3.21 -38.82
CA CYS A 83 9.77 -3.72 -39.93
C CYS A 83 9.06 -2.60 -40.72
N GLN A 84 8.49 -1.62 -40.02
CA GLN A 84 7.87 -0.46 -40.65
C GLN A 84 8.86 0.39 -41.45
N ARG A 85 10.08 0.60 -40.95
CA ARG A 85 11.10 1.39 -41.63
C ARG A 85 11.75 0.67 -42.81
N LEU A 86 11.91 -0.64 -42.72
CA LEU A 86 12.51 -1.47 -43.78
C LEU A 86 11.48 -1.94 -44.83
N GLY A 87 10.19 -1.65 -44.63
CA GLY A 87 9.12 -2.10 -45.54
C GLY A 87 8.93 -3.62 -45.56
N THR A 88 9.44 -4.33 -44.55
CA THR A 88 9.31 -5.79 -44.44
C THR A 88 8.01 -6.17 -43.74
N VAL A 89 7.45 -7.34 -44.08
CA VAL A 89 6.23 -7.84 -43.46
C VAL A 89 6.53 -8.20 -42.00
N CYS A 90 5.99 -7.41 -41.07
CA CYS A 90 6.04 -7.73 -39.65
C CYS A 90 5.15 -8.96 -39.38
N PRO A 91 5.57 -9.92 -38.54
CA PRO A 91 4.68 -11.00 -38.15
C PRO A 91 3.40 -10.43 -37.53
N PRO A 92 2.20 -10.87 -37.97
CA PRO A 92 0.92 -10.35 -37.46
C PRO A 92 0.73 -10.59 -35.95
N GLN A 93 1.51 -11.51 -35.39
CA GLN A 93 1.53 -11.86 -33.98
C GLN A 93 2.17 -10.76 -33.10
N VAL A 94 3.06 -9.93 -33.64
CA VAL A 94 3.76 -8.89 -32.85
C VAL A 94 2.78 -7.85 -32.30
N ASP A 95 1.83 -7.40 -33.12
CA ASP A 95 0.83 -6.42 -32.67
C ASP A 95 -0.16 -7.01 -31.68
N ALA A 96 -0.55 -8.28 -31.87
CA ALA A 96 -1.39 -9.01 -30.93
C ALA A 96 -0.70 -9.19 -29.57
N LEU A 97 0.60 -9.54 -29.56
CA LEU A 97 1.39 -9.70 -28.34
C LEU A 97 1.62 -8.37 -27.61
N ILE A 98 1.89 -7.28 -28.34
CA ILE A 98 1.98 -5.93 -27.76
C ILE A 98 0.66 -5.54 -27.09
N MET A 99 -0.48 -5.79 -27.73
CA MET A 99 -1.79 -5.50 -27.14
C MET A 99 -2.06 -6.33 -25.90
N ARG A 100 -1.76 -7.63 -25.93
CA ARG A 100 -1.95 -8.52 -24.77
C ARG A 100 -1.05 -8.14 -23.58
N LEU A 101 0.24 -7.88 -23.81
CA LEU A 101 1.17 -7.46 -22.76
C LEU A 101 0.76 -6.12 -22.12
N ARG A 102 0.25 -5.17 -22.92
CA ARG A 102 -0.27 -3.90 -22.40
C ARG A 102 -1.54 -4.09 -21.59
N ALA A 103 -2.47 -4.94 -22.04
CA ALA A 103 -3.68 -5.25 -21.29
C ALA A 103 -3.35 -5.87 -19.92
N LEU A 104 -2.38 -6.79 -19.88
CA LEU A 104 -1.91 -7.47 -18.67
C LEU A 104 -1.33 -6.49 -17.63
N LYS A 105 -0.61 -5.46 -18.08
CA LYS A 105 -0.11 -4.38 -17.20
C LYS A 105 -1.24 -3.62 -16.48
N HIS A 106 -2.39 -3.46 -17.12
CA HIS A 106 -3.51 -2.69 -16.56
C HIS A 106 -4.42 -3.52 -15.65
N THR A 107 -4.42 -4.85 -15.78
CA THR A 107 -5.36 -5.73 -15.08
C THR A 107 -4.76 -6.46 -13.89
N GLN A 108 -3.44 -6.63 -13.79
CA GLN A 108 -2.83 -7.36 -12.69
C GLN A 108 -2.06 -6.44 -11.74
N ALA A 109 -2.69 -6.09 -10.63
CA ALA A 109 -1.97 -6.18 -9.36
C ALA A 109 -1.64 -7.67 -9.20
N LEU A 110 -0.35 -8.04 -9.29
CA LEU A 110 0.15 -9.41 -9.21
C LEU A 110 -0.24 -10.03 -7.84
N SER A 111 -1.44 -10.58 -7.77
CA SER A 111 -1.97 -11.27 -6.60
C SER A 111 -1.61 -12.74 -6.71
N GLU A 112 -0.49 -13.14 -6.10
CA GLU A 112 -0.18 -14.55 -5.84
C GLU A 112 -1.08 -15.16 -4.76
N THR A 113 -1.95 -14.40 -4.10
CA THR A 113 -2.78 -14.87 -2.97
C THR A 113 -4.24 -15.17 -3.32
N ALA A 114 -4.63 -15.15 -4.59
CA ALA A 114 -5.98 -15.54 -4.99
C ALA A 114 -6.02 -17.05 -5.23
N THR A 115 -6.29 -17.81 -4.17
CA THR A 115 -6.89 -19.14 -4.30
C THR A 115 -8.12 -19.03 -5.18
N ASP A 116 -8.20 -19.91 -6.18
CA ASP A 116 -9.30 -20.12 -7.12
C ASP A 116 -9.54 -19.05 -8.22
N ASN A 117 -9.17 -19.44 -9.45
CA ASN A 117 -9.77 -19.02 -10.73
C ASN A 117 -9.57 -17.57 -11.23
N GLY A 118 -8.38 -16.98 -11.04
CA GLY A 118 -7.92 -15.82 -11.83
C GLY A 118 -6.87 -16.22 -12.88
N PRO A 119 -6.66 -15.47 -13.99
CA PRO A 119 -5.57 -15.77 -14.94
C PRO A 119 -4.23 -15.65 -14.22
N THR A 120 -3.71 -16.80 -13.81
CA THR A 120 -2.55 -16.98 -12.95
C THR A 120 -1.28 -16.49 -13.63
N THR A 121 -0.23 -16.23 -12.84
CA THR A 121 1.13 -15.87 -13.27
C THR A 121 1.73 -16.78 -14.35
N GLU A 122 1.18 -17.99 -14.52
CA GLU A 122 1.44 -18.90 -15.65
C GLU A 122 1.09 -18.27 -17.00
N SER A 123 0.02 -17.47 -17.07
CA SER A 123 -0.35 -16.72 -18.27
C SER A 123 0.70 -15.68 -18.67
N PHE A 124 1.32 -15.00 -17.69
CA PHE A 124 2.36 -14.00 -17.97
C PHE A 124 3.66 -14.67 -18.43
N LYS A 125 4.10 -15.73 -17.75
CA LYS A 125 5.30 -16.49 -18.13
C LYS A 125 5.16 -17.11 -19.52
N ALA A 126 4.03 -17.76 -19.81
CA ALA A 126 3.75 -18.34 -21.13
C ALA A 126 3.75 -17.27 -22.23
N LEU A 127 3.23 -16.07 -21.95
CA LEU A 127 3.15 -14.99 -22.93
C LEU A 127 4.51 -14.31 -23.16
N VAL A 128 5.35 -14.22 -22.13
CA VAL A 128 6.76 -13.83 -22.26
C VAL A 128 7.55 -14.85 -23.07
N GLU A 129 7.31 -16.14 -22.86
CA GLU A 129 7.96 -17.21 -23.61
C GLU A 129 7.54 -17.21 -25.08
N GLU A 130 6.24 -17.06 -25.37
CA GLU A 130 5.72 -16.90 -26.73
C GLU A 130 6.34 -15.67 -27.42
N ALA A 131 6.42 -14.54 -26.71
CA ALA A 131 7.05 -13.33 -27.24
C ALA A 131 8.54 -13.52 -27.53
N ASN A 132 9.28 -14.19 -26.65
CA ASN A 132 10.69 -14.51 -26.88
C ASN A 132 10.87 -15.48 -28.06
N ALA A 133 10.01 -16.50 -28.19
CA ALA A 133 10.04 -17.40 -29.33
C ALA A 133 9.86 -16.63 -30.65
N VAL A 134 8.88 -15.72 -30.72
CA VAL A 134 8.67 -14.86 -31.90
C VAL A 134 9.86 -13.93 -32.17
N LEU A 135 10.54 -13.44 -31.13
CA LEU A 135 11.75 -12.64 -31.28
C LEU A 135 12.91 -13.45 -31.88
N HIS A 136 13.07 -14.73 -31.51
CA HIS A 136 14.18 -15.57 -31.93
C HIS A 136 13.99 -16.33 -33.26
N THR A 137 12.76 -16.50 -33.76
CA THR A 137 12.47 -17.24 -35.02
C THR A 137 12.97 -16.58 -36.32
N VAL A 138 13.64 -15.43 -36.25
CA VAL A 138 14.14 -14.70 -37.45
C VAL A 138 15.64 -14.40 -37.37
N SER A 139 16.36 -15.05 -36.43
CA SER A 139 17.84 -15.03 -36.42
C SER A 139 18.49 -16.11 -37.29
N GLU A 140 17.72 -16.84 -38.09
CA GLU A 140 18.20 -17.74 -39.17
C GLU A 140 17.90 -17.16 -40.55
#